data_AF-A0A2C9U5A7-F1
#
_entry.id   AF-A0A2C9U5A7-F1
#
_cell.length_a   1.000
_cell.length_b   1.000
_cell.length_c   1.000
_cell.angle_alpha   90.00
_cell.angle_beta   90.00
_cell.angle_gamma   90.00
#
_symmetry.space_group_name_H-M   'P 1'
#
loop_
_entity.id
_entity.type
_entity.pdbx_description
1 polymer ?
#
loop_
_entity_poly.entity_id
_entity_poly.type
_entity_poly.pdbx_seq_one_letter_code
_entity_poly.pdbx_strand_id
1 'polypeptide(L)'
;MLRGMKLGWDKKTGLNRFLTSWRSADDPGSGEFSIRVNTYGSPQFFQYRGANHYWRSCPWPWRTIANVYNYSFLNTEDEIYFRYSYSDPSVIIRMFVDEAGFVKWLTWHETEARWKEFWSSPKYRCDWDWNLKDGSGGRVRKHLQSSSVCGHGQWF
;
A
#
# COMPACT_ATOMS: atom_id res chain seq x y z
N MET A 1 -3.71 6.22 8.23
CA MET A 1 -5.10 6.01 7.75
C MET A 1 -5.80 5.05 8.69
N LEU A 2 -7.01 5.42 9.13
CA LEU A 2 -7.88 4.63 9.99
C LEU A 2 -9.10 4.12 9.20
N ARG A 3 -9.89 3.24 9.84
CA ARG A 3 -11.11 2.67 9.28
C ARG A 3 -12.04 3.78 8.78
N GLY A 4 -12.55 3.63 7.57
CA GLY A 4 -13.50 4.57 6.97
C GLY A 4 -12.92 5.81 6.28
N MET A 5 -11.64 6.12 6.49
CA MET A 5 -10.97 7.19 5.75
C MET A 5 -10.86 6.85 4.26
N LYS A 6 -10.65 7.86 3.41
CA LYS A 6 -10.36 7.69 1.98
C LYS A 6 -8.91 8.08 1.67
N LEU A 7 -8.21 7.25 0.94
CA LEU A 7 -6.89 7.52 0.37
C LEU A 7 -7.02 7.59 -1.15
N GLY A 8 -6.68 8.73 -1.75
CA GLY A 8 -6.80 8.96 -3.18
C GLY A 8 -7.32 10.35 -3.52
N TRP A 9 -7.81 10.51 -4.75
CA TRP A 9 -8.10 11.80 -5.34
C TRP A 9 -9.60 12.02 -5.52
N ASP A 10 -10.07 13.12 -4.95
CA ASP A 10 -11.36 13.73 -5.23
C ASP A 10 -11.20 14.73 -6.38
N LYS A 11 -11.62 14.34 -7.59
CA LYS A 11 -11.41 15.13 -8.80
C LYS A 11 -12.35 16.34 -8.87
N LYS A 12 -13.52 16.25 -8.21
CA LYS A 12 -14.48 17.37 -8.09
C LYS A 12 -13.90 18.53 -7.29
N THR A 13 -13.26 18.22 -6.16
CA THR A 13 -12.68 19.25 -5.27
C THR A 13 -11.20 19.51 -5.53
N GLY A 14 -10.53 18.65 -6.31
CA GLY A 14 -9.08 18.68 -6.51
C GLY A 14 -8.29 18.12 -5.33
N LEU A 15 -8.94 17.63 -4.27
CA LEU A 15 -8.28 17.17 -3.05
C LEU A 15 -7.63 15.80 -3.25
N ASN A 16 -6.29 15.78 -3.18
CA ASN A 16 -5.51 14.54 -3.15
C ASN A 16 -5.16 14.15 -1.71
N ARG A 17 -5.75 13.05 -1.23
CA ARG A 17 -5.52 12.49 0.10
C ARG A 17 -4.44 11.41 -0.01
N PHE A 18 -3.29 11.62 0.59
CA PHE A 18 -2.16 10.69 0.59
C PHE A 18 -1.56 10.53 2.00
N LEU A 19 -0.68 9.54 2.20
CA LEU A 19 0.06 9.39 3.46
C LEU A 19 1.52 9.79 3.25
N THR A 20 2.09 10.43 4.26
CA THR A 20 3.51 10.77 4.34
C THR A 20 4.06 10.16 5.62
N SER A 21 5.29 9.64 5.56
CA SER A 21 5.97 9.10 6.72
C SER A 21 6.27 10.20 7.73
N TRP A 22 6.53 9.78 8.96
CA TRP A 22 7.24 10.62 9.91
C TRP A 22 8.69 10.78 9.47
N ARG A 23 9.35 11.82 9.98
CA ARG A 23 10.76 12.09 9.72
C ARG A 23 11.65 11.04 10.40
N SER A 24 11.26 10.63 11.61
CA SER A 24 11.87 9.53 12.34
C SER A 24 10.85 8.92 13.31
N ALA A 25 11.21 7.83 13.99
CA ALA A 25 10.35 7.21 15.00
C ALA A 25 9.93 8.19 16.11
N ASP A 26 10.77 9.16 16.44
CA ASP A 26 10.57 10.13 17.54
C ASP A 26 10.22 11.55 17.05
N ASP A 27 10.23 11.81 15.73
CA ASP A 27 9.90 13.11 15.14
C ASP A 27 8.70 12.98 14.18
N PRO A 28 7.49 13.45 14.59
CA PRO A 28 6.28 13.38 13.77
C PRO A 28 6.25 14.38 12.62
N GLY A 29 7.31 15.19 12.44
CA GLY A 29 7.49 16.03 11.26
C GLY A 29 7.43 15.23 9.96
N SER A 30 7.17 15.92 8.84
CA SER A 30 7.07 15.26 7.54
C SER A 30 8.40 14.62 7.13
N GLY A 31 8.36 13.32 6.84
CA GLY A 31 9.49 12.55 6.31
C GLY A 31 9.57 12.54 4.79
N GLU A 32 10.51 11.76 4.26
CA GLU A 32 10.79 11.70 2.82
C GLU A 32 9.85 10.79 2.05
N PHE A 33 9.17 9.86 2.72
CA PHE A 33 8.39 8.82 2.05
C PHE A 33 6.91 9.20 1.99
N SER A 34 6.29 9.00 0.83
CA SER A 34 4.84 9.15 0.71
C SER A 34 4.23 8.10 -0.20
N ILE A 35 2.97 7.72 0.05
CA ILE A 35 2.20 6.83 -0.82
C ILE A 35 1.00 7.58 -1.38
N ARG A 36 0.91 7.62 -2.71
CA ARG A 36 -0.09 8.40 -3.46
C ARG A 36 -0.76 7.51 -4.50
N VAL A 37 -2.01 7.84 -4.84
CA VAL A 37 -2.68 7.23 -5.99
C VAL A 37 -2.20 7.95 -7.25
N ASN A 38 -1.66 7.20 -8.19
CA ASN A 38 -1.48 7.64 -9.56
C ASN A 38 -2.76 7.33 -10.35
N THR A 39 -3.30 8.34 -11.03
CA THR A 39 -4.55 8.28 -11.78
C THR A 39 -4.33 8.17 -13.29
N TYR A 40 -3.09 8.23 -13.77
CA TYR A 40 -2.76 8.06 -15.19
C TYR A 40 -2.82 6.58 -15.59
N GLY A 41 -3.61 6.26 -16.62
CA GLY A 41 -3.82 4.89 -17.06
C GLY A 41 -4.66 4.07 -16.07
N SER A 42 -4.24 2.83 -15.77
CA SER A 42 -4.87 2.04 -14.71
C SER A 42 -4.40 2.49 -13.32
N PRO A 43 -5.30 2.93 -12.42
CA PRO A 43 -4.92 3.47 -11.12
C PRO A 43 -4.05 2.53 -10.30
N GLN A 44 -3.01 3.10 -9.68
CA GLN A 44 -1.98 2.37 -8.91
C GLN A 44 -1.55 3.20 -7.72
N PHE A 45 -1.15 2.55 -6.63
CA PHE A 45 -0.39 3.21 -5.59
C PHE A 45 1.06 3.30 -6.00
N PHE A 46 1.61 4.50 -5.87
CA PHE A 46 3.03 4.77 -6.00
C PHE A 46 3.55 5.24 -4.66
N GLN A 47 4.66 4.65 -4.26
CA GLN A 47 5.48 5.15 -3.18
C GLN A 47 6.60 6.00 -3.74
N TYR A 48 6.80 7.15 -3.11
CA TYR A 48 7.78 8.14 -3.46
C TYR A 48 8.78 8.29 -2.32
N ARG A 49 10.04 8.52 -2.67
CA ARG A 49 11.05 9.10 -1.79
C ARG A 49 11.44 10.46 -2.35
N GLY A 50 10.96 11.54 -1.73
CA GLY A 50 11.01 12.87 -2.34
C GLY A 50 10.27 12.89 -3.68
N ALA A 51 10.99 13.21 -4.77
CA ALA A 51 10.45 13.22 -6.13
C ALA A 51 10.58 11.87 -6.87
N ASN A 52 11.34 10.91 -6.33
CA ASN A 52 11.67 9.67 -7.02
C ASN A 52 10.66 8.57 -6.75
N HIS A 53 10.28 7.82 -7.80
CA HIS A 53 9.47 6.61 -7.67
C HIS A 53 10.28 5.49 -7.02
N TYR A 54 9.72 4.89 -5.97
CA TYR A 54 10.39 3.87 -5.16
C TYR A 54 9.74 2.50 -5.30
N TRP A 55 8.41 2.46 -5.31
CA TRP A 55 7.64 1.22 -5.39
C TRP A 55 6.27 1.50 -5.99
N ARG A 56 5.65 0.48 -6.62
CA ARG A 56 4.23 0.50 -6.98
C ARG A 56 3.49 -0.75 -6.52
N SER A 57 2.20 -0.56 -6.27
CA SER A 57 1.24 -1.65 -6.16
C SER A 57 0.96 -2.27 -7.53
N CYS A 58 0.26 -3.41 -7.54
CA CYS A 58 -0.37 -3.91 -8.76
C CYS A 58 -1.33 -2.86 -9.34
N PRO A 59 -1.55 -2.84 -10.67
CA PRO A 59 -2.61 -2.07 -11.29
C PRO A 59 -4.00 -2.45 -10.81
N TRP A 60 -4.92 -1.49 -10.85
CA TRP A 60 -6.33 -1.75 -10.74
C TRP A 60 -6.80 -2.68 -11.88
N PRO A 61 -7.74 -3.62 -11.65
CA PRO A 61 -8.44 -3.89 -10.40
C PRO A 61 -7.58 -4.66 -9.39
N TRP A 62 -7.48 -4.15 -8.15
CA TRP A 62 -6.86 -4.91 -7.06
C TRP A 62 -7.77 -6.08 -6.69
N ARG A 63 -7.18 -7.28 -6.63
CA ARG A 63 -7.91 -8.51 -6.32
C ARG A 63 -8.19 -8.60 -4.83
N THR A 64 -9.47 -8.75 -4.47
CA THR A 64 -9.89 -9.02 -3.10
C THR A 64 -9.15 -10.24 -2.58
N ILE A 65 -8.34 -10.09 -1.55
CA ILE A 65 -7.88 -11.23 -0.77
C ILE A 65 -9.10 -11.64 0.04
N ALA A 66 -9.83 -12.62 -0.48
CA ALA A 66 -11.03 -13.13 0.15
C ALA A 66 -10.73 -13.48 1.62
N ASN A 67 -11.66 -13.12 2.49
CA ASN A 67 -11.69 -13.47 3.92
C ASN A 67 -10.71 -12.73 4.85
N VAL A 68 -10.11 -11.61 4.45
CA VAL A 68 -9.27 -10.83 5.38
C VAL A 68 -9.71 -9.37 5.58
N TYR A 69 -10.23 -8.67 4.56
CA TYR A 69 -10.81 -7.32 4.74
C TYR A 69 -11.82 -6.97 3.64
N ASN A 70 -12.84 -6.19 3.99
CA ASN A 70 -13.69 -5.50 3.02
C ASN A 70 -13.02 -4.17 2.67
N TYR A 71 -12.21 -4.14 1.62
CA TYR A 71 -11.80 -2.87 1.06
C TYR A 71 -12.71 -2.49 -0.10
N SER A 72 -13.13 -1.24 -0.08
CA SER A 72 -13.81 -0.58 -1.18
C SER A 72 -12.79 0.23 -1.93
N PHE A 73 -12.65 -0.06 -3.22
CA PHE A 73 -11.95 0.83 -4.12
C PHE A 73 -12.93 1.35 -5.15
N LEU A 74 -12.92 2.67 -5.35
CA LEU A 74 -13.73 3.35 -6.34
C LEU A 74 -12.80 4.00 -7.37
N ASN A 75 -13.11 3.81 -8.65
CA ASN A 75 -12.51 4.54 -9.76
C ASN A 75 -13.62 5.02 -10.67
N THR A 76 -14.02 6.27 -10.48
CA THR A 76 -15.00 6.95 -11.32
C THR A 76 -14.39 8.22 -11.91
N GLU A 77 -15.17 8.91 -12.76
CA GLU A 77 -14.82 10.23 -13.27
C GLU A 77 -14.69 11.27 -12.16
N ASP A 78 -15.40 11.07 -11.04
CA ASP A 78 -15.47 12.02 -9.93
C ASP A 78 -14.42 11.78 -8.83
N GLU A 79 -14.15 10.51 -8.52
CA GLU A 79 -13.29 10.15 -7.39
C GLU A 79 -12.55 8.84 -7.65
N ILE A 80 -11.28 8.82 -7.24
CA ILE A 80 -10.47 7.61 -7.21
C ILE A 80 -9.99 7.43 -5.78
N TYR A 81 -10.50 6.45 -5.06
CA TYR A 81 -10.07 6.24 -3.67
C TYR A 81 -10.04 4.78 -3.25
N PHE A 82 -9.15 4.51 -2.31
CA PHE A 82 -9.11 3.33 -1.48
C PHE A 82 -9.65 3.64 -0.09
N ARG A 83 -10.50 2.75 0.40
CA ARG A 83 -11.04 2.78 1.75
C ARG A 83 -11.18 1.35 2.24
N TYR A 84 -10.68 1.06 3.43
CA TYR A 84 -10.95 -0.21 4.08
C TYR A 84 -12.05 -0.08 5.13
N SER A 85 -12.85 -1.13 5.23
CA SER A 85 -13.78 -1.40 6.30
C SER A 85 -13.57 -2.82 6.82
N TYR A 86 -14.04 -3.06 8.03
CA TYR A 86 -14.03 -4.38 8.64
C TYR A 86 -15.42 -4.59 9.24
N SER A 87 -15.95 -5.82 9.14
CA SER A 87 -17.30 -6.15 9.61
C SER A 87 -17.38 -6.11 11.14
N ASP A 88 -16.34 -6.60 11.81
CA ASP A 88 -16.22 -6.53 13.26
C ASP A 88 -15.75 -5.14 13.71
N PRO A 89 -16.56 -4.38 14.47
CA PRO A 89 -16.18 -3.07 14.95
C PRO A 89 -15.06 -3.10 15.98
N SER A 90 -14.83 -4.23 16.68
CA SER A 90 -13.78 -4.40 17.70
C SER A 90 -12.38 -4.48 17.11
N VAL A 91 -12.26 -4.91 15.84
CA VAL A 91 -10.96 -5.02 15.18
C VAL A 91 -10.47 -3.64 14.76
N ILE A 92 -9.39 -3.20 15.40
CA ILE A 92 -8.72 -1.93 15.10
C ILE A 92 -7.52 -2.20 14.18
N ILE A 93 -7.58 -1.66 12.97
CA ILE A 93 -6.50 -1.70 11.97
C ILE A 93 -6.08 -0.28 11.66
N ARG A 94 -4.77 -0.05 11.50
CA ARG A 94 -4.22 1.20 10.97
C ARG A 94 -3.22 0.92 9.85
N MET A 95 -3.27 1.75 8.81
CA MET A 95 -2.28 1.79 7.73
C MET A 95 -1.45 3.06 7.81
N PHE A 96 -0.13 2.97 7.71
CA PHE A 96 0.78 4.12 7.66
C PHE A 96 2.02 3.81 6.84
N VAL A 97 2.81 4.84 6.57
CA VAL A 97 4.16 4.72 5.99
C VAL A 97 5.14 5.02 7.12
N ASP A 98 6.08 4.11 7.37
CA ASP A 98 7.12 4.34 8.37
C ASP A 98 8.28 5.17 7.78
N GLU A 99 9.18 5.60 8.66
CA GLU A 99 10.36 6.41 8.34
C GLU A 99 11.35 5.71 7.40
N ALA A 100 11.32 4.38 7.36
CA ALA A 100 12.15 3.57 6.47
C ALA A 100 11.51 3.36 5.09
N GLY A 101 10.29 3.86 4.88
CA GLY A 101 9.59 3.74 3.61
C GLY A 101 8.87 2.41 3.44
N PHE A 102 8.42 1.76 4.52
CA PHE A 102 7.48 0.64 4.43
C PHE A 102 6.05 1.14 4.64
N VAL A 103 5.16 0.75 3.74
CA VAL A 103 3.72 0.80 3.97
C VAL A 103 3.37 -0.37 4.87
N LYS A 104 2.89 -0.08 6.09
CA LYS A 104 2.56 -1.09 7.10
C LYS A 104 1.08 -1.05 7.46
N TRP A 105 0.53 -2.24 7.67
CA TRP A 105 -0.78 -2.47 8.25
C TRP A 105 -0.57 -3.13 9.60
N LEU A 106 -1.06 -2.49 10.66
CA LEU A 106 -1.01 -3.04 12.00
C LEU A 106 -2.41 -3.28 12.53
N THR A 107 -2.57 -4.35 13.29
CA THR A 107 -3.79 -4.68 14.03
C THR A 107 -3.51 -4.53 15.52
N TRP A 108 -4.44 -3.92 16.25
CA TRP A 108 -4.37 -3.84 17.71
C TRP A 108 -4.75 -5.18 18.32
N HIS A 109 -3.90 -5.70 19.21
CA HIS A 109 -4.14 -6.96 19.90
C HIS A 109 -4.45 -6.68 21.37
N GLU A 110 -5.72 -6.79 21.76
CA GLU A 110 -6.18 -6.38 23.09
C GLU A 110 -5.51 -7.15 24.22
N THR A 111 -5.37 -8.47 24.09
CA THR A 111 -4.77 -9.33 25.15
C THR A 111 -3.30 -9.03 25.43
N GLU A 112 -2.60 -8.44 24.46
CA GLU A 112 -1.17 -8.11 24.58
C GLU A 112 -0.93 -6.60 24.65
N ALA A 113 -1.99 -5.80 24.60
CA ALA A 113 -1.96 -4.33 24.56
C ALA A 113 -0.92 -3.77 23.58
N ARG A 114 -0.79 -4.37 22.40
CA ARG A 114 0.21 -3.96 21.40
C ARG A 114 -0.28 -4.04 19.97
N TRP A 115 0.33 -3.22 19.11
CA TRP A 115 0.18 -3.32 17.67
C TRP A 115 1.02 -4.47 17.12
N LYS A 116 0.40 -5.34 16.31
CA LYS A 116 1.10 -6.38 15.57
C LYS A 116 1.11 -6.07 14.08
N GLU A 117 2.26 -6.30 13.44
CA GLU A 117 2.36 -6.22 11.98
C GLU A 117 1.55 -7.34 11.34
N PHE A 118 0.55 -6.91 10.57
CA PHE A 118 -0.25 -7.80 9.77
C PHE A 118 0.36 -7.92 8.36
N TRP A 119 0.74 -6.79 7.74
CA TRP A 119 1.31 -6.74 6.40
C TRP A 119 2.24 -5.54 6.23
N SER A 120 3.24 -5.71 5.38
CA SER A 120 4.19 -4.66 5.02
C SER A 120 4.63 -4.78 3.56
N SER A 121 4.91 -3.65 2.93
CA SER A 121 5.51 -3.58 1.58
C SER A 121 6.30 -2.27 1.40
N PRO A 122 7.37 -2.24 0.59
CA PRO A 122 8.02 -3.39 -0.08
C PRO A 122 8.64 -4.38 0.92
N LYS A 123 8.57 -5.70 0.69
CA LYS A 123 9.15 -6.69 1.63
C LYS A 123 10.28 -7.52 1.02
N TYR A 124 10.27 -7.68 -0.30
CA TYR A 124 11.23 -8.51 -1.01
C TYR A 124 12.06 -7.70 -2.01
N ARG A 125 13.19 -8.25 -2.46
CA ARG A 125 14.08 -7.59 -3.43
C ARG A 125 13.37 -7.21 -4.74
N CYS A 126 12.50 -8.06 -5.26
CA CYS A 126 11.70 -7.76 -6.46
C CYS A 126 10.62 -6.69 -6.20
N ASP A 127 10.32 -6.34 -4.94
CA ASP A 127 9.48 -5.18 -4.67
C ASP A 127 10.25 -3.88 -4.86
N TRP A 128 11.50 -3.86 -4.41
CA TRP A 128 12.38 -2.69 -4.43
C TRP A 128 12.81 -2.25 -5.82
N ASP A 129 13.01 -3.22 -6.70
CA ASP A 129 13.56 -2.94 -8.02
C ASP A 129 12.44 -2.58 -9.00
N TRP A 130 12.20 -1.27 -9.12
CA TRP A 130 11.26 -0.70 -10.07
C TRP A 130 11.44 -1.24 -11.50
N ASN A 131 12.68 -1.49 -11.91
CA ASN A 131 13.02 -1.95 -13.26
C ASN A 131 12.76 -3.44 -13.47
N LEU A 132 12.56 -4.22 -12.39
CA LEU A 132 12.25 -5.64 -12.46
C LEU A 132 10.75 -5.95 -12.43
N LYS A 133 9.89 -4.94 -12.21
CA LYS A 133 8.43 -5.13 -12.26
C LYS A 133 7.93 -4.90 -13.68
N ASP A 134 7.75 -5.98 -14.42
CA ASP A 134 6.95 -5.94 -15.64
C ASP A 134 5.53 -5.40 -15.34
N GLY A 135 4.92 -4.70 -16.29
CA GLY A 135 3.59 -4.09 -16.12
C GLY A 135 2.46 -5.07 -15.76
N SER A 136 2.74 -6.36 -15.65
CA SER A 136 1.78 -7.46 -15.59
C SER A 136 1.28 -7.81 -14.19
N GLY A 137 1.83 -7.23 -13.11
CA GLY A 137 1.34 -7.48 -11.74
C GLY A 137 1.42 -8.96 -11.33
N GLY A 138 2.36 -9.70 -11.94
CA GLY A 138 2.60 -11.10 -11.68
C GLY A 138 3.01 -11.36 -10.22
N ARG A 139 2.11 -12.00 -9.49
CA ARG A 139 2.36 -13.31 -8.89
C ARG A 139 3.84 -13.79 -8.88
N VAL A 140 4.52 -13.95 -7.71
CA VAL A 140 5.87 -14.58 -7.54
C VAL A 140 5.85 -15.89 -6.71
N ARG A 141 6.40 -17.00 -7.25
CA ARG A 141 6.69 -18.25 -6.53
C ARG A 141 8.15 -18.33 -6.13
N LYS A 142 8.39 -18.84 -4.92
CA LYS A 142 9.71 -19.05 -4.32
C LYS A 142 10.46 -20.16 -5.06
N HIS A 143 11.60 -19.84 -5.66
CA HIS A 143 12.68 -20.83 -5.83
C HIS A 143 13.94 -20.28 -5.19
N LEU A 144 14.44 -21.00 -4.18
CA LEU A 144 15.80 -20.83 -3.71
C LEU A 144 16.73 -21.21 -4.87
N GLN A 145 17.71 -20.35 -5.10
CA GLN A 145 18.92 -20.51 -5.94
C GLN A 145 18.88 -19.96 -7.37
N SER A 146 19.91 -19.12 -7.61
CA SER A 146 20.55 -18.79 -8.87
C SER A 146 19.91 -17.70 -9.75
N SER A 147 20.54 -16.52 -9.72
CA SER A 147 20.64 -15.47 -10.75
C SER A 147 19.46 -15.18 -11.69
N SER A 148 19.03 -13.91 -11.61
CA SER A 148 18.47 -13.04 -12.67
C SER A 148 17.08 -13.35 -13.24
N VAL A 149 16.26 -12.29 -13.27
CA VAL A 149 14.89 -12.14 -13.82
C VAL A 149 13.77 -12.42 -12.83
N CYS A 150 13.15 -11.35 -12.31
CA CYS A 150 11.84 -11.42 -11.65
C CYS A 150 10.79 -11.71 -12.74
N GLY A 151 10.48 -12.99 -12.96
CA GLY A 151 9.51 -13.48 -13.94
C GLY A 151 8.29 -14.18 -13.31
N HIS A 152 7.21 -14.24 -14.08
CA HIS A 152 5.88 -14.80 -13.75
C HIS A 152 5.86 -16.02 -12.81
N GLY A 153 5.03 -15.97 -11.75
CA GLY A 153 4.72 -17.15 -10.94
C GLY A 153 3.68 -16.95 -9.84
N GLN A 154 2.43 -17.36 -10.05
CA GLN A 154 1.29 -17.38 -9.10
C GLN A 154 1.54 -16.97 -7.57
N TRP A 155 1.29 -15.71 -7.10
CA TRP A 155 0.74 -15.35 -5.74
C TRP A 155 -0.55 -16.18 -5.50
N PHE A 156 -1.21 -16.08 -4.36
CA PHE A 156 -2.41 -16.89 -4.06
C PHE A 156 -3.70 -16.28 -4.55
#